data_AF-A0A9P8UWR1-F1
#
_entry.id   AF-A0A9P8UWR1-F1
#
_cell.length_a   1.000
_cell.length_b   1.000
_cell.length_c   1.000
_cell.angle_alpha   90.00
_cell.angle_beta   90.00
_cell.angle_gamma   90.00
#
_symmetry.space_group_name_H-M   'P 1'
#
loop_
_entity.id
_entity.type
_entity.pdbx_description
1 polymer ?
#
loop_
_entity_poly.entity_id
_entity_poly.type
_entity_poly.pdbx_seq_one_letter_code
_entity_poly.pdbx_strand_id
1 'polypeptide(L)'
;MATLECFHLFSLLPSEIRLDIWQHTCCHPRVVEVYYDAVVDECITKTTQPAVLYTCAESRREALRLYKPLFGTISADARIYFHPEQDTLYLPRPTHMGYDDNARDFAQLVTGASDIKNLALDHVNPSIRRPWETYNKYALMQSFPKVMEVYLVLETNTGHDSDERRTKHSFLKLAEPIADARDVCKLLQDVKSSFSYEAGANFGIDQKDKNLPEPPALVLKSKVATDYLRLL
;
A
#
# COMPACT_ATOMS: atom_id res chain seq x y z
N MET A 1 42.18 4.56 8.00
CA MET A 1 40.87 3.93 8.22
C MET A 1 39.89 4.63 7.29
N ALA A 2 39.46 3.99 6.20
CA ALA A 2 38.42 4.55 5.34
C ALA A 2 37.08 4.35 6.04
N THR A 3 36.39 5.45 6.35
CA THR A 3 35.02 5.39 6.87
C THR A 3 34.10 4.96 5.71
N LEU A 4 33.24 3.98 5.94
CA LEU A 4 32.26 3.45 4.97
C LEU A 4 31.13 4.46 4.62
N GLU A 5 31.32 5.74 4.94
CA GLU A 5 30.29 6.78 4.83
C GLU A 5 30.23 7.42 3.43
N CYS A 6 31.27 7.25 2.61
CA CYS A 6 31.37 7.90 1.30
C CYS A 6 31.79 6.92 0.20
N PHE A 7 31.02 6.86 -0.89
CA PHE A 7 31.36 6.12 -2.10
C PHE A 7 31.79 7.07 -3.23
N HIS A 8 33.04 7.52 -3.20
CA HIS A 8 33.58 8.51 -4.14
C HIS A 8 33.74 7.99 -5.59
N LEU A 9 33.66 6.68 -5.82
CA LEU A 9 33.82 6.10 -7.15
C LEU A 9 32.59 6.29 -8.04
N PHE A 10 31.41 6.55 -7.46
CA PHE A 10 30.18 6.71 -8.24
C PHE A 10 30.28 7.86 -9.26
N SER A 11 30.88 8.99 -8.87
CA SER A 11 31.03 10.14 -9.76
C SER A 11 31.99 9.91 -10.92
N LEU A 12 32.88 8.92 -10.80
CA LEU A 12 33.85 8.54 -11.84
C LEU A 12 33.22 7.64 -12.92
N LEU A 13 32.03 7.11 -12.69
CA LEU A 13 31.30 6.35 -13.70
C LEU A 13 30.86 7.28 -14.85
N PRO A 14 30.86 6.80 -16.10
CA PRO A 14 30.22 7.49 -17.21
C PRO A 14 28.77 7.83 -16.89
N SER A 15 28.28 8.95 -17.43
CA SER A 15 26.93 9.45 -17.15
C SER A 15 25.84 8.43 -17.45
N GLU A 16 25.98 7.67 -18.53
CA GLU A 16 25.05 6.63 -18.96
C GLU A 16 24.86 5.59 -17.85
N ILE A 17 25.98 5.10 -17.29
CA ILE A 17 25.96 4.10 -16.22
C ILE A 17 25.34 4.67 -14.94
N ARG A 18 25.63 5.94 -14.60
CA ARG A 18 25.01 6.56 -13.41
C ARG A 18 23.50 6.70 -13.55
N LEU A 19 23.04 7.12 -14.73
CA LEU A 19 21.61 7.24 -15.03
C LEU A 19 20.91 5.87 -14.99
N ASP A 20 21.51 4.84 -15.56
CA ASP A 20 20.99 3.47 -15.49
C ASP A 20 20.86 3.01 -14.04
N ILE A 21 21.89 3.24 -13.20
CA ILE A 21 21.84 2.90 -11.77
C ILE A 21 20.69 3.64 -11.08
N TRP A 22 20.50 4.93 -11.35
CA TRP A 22 19.39 5.69 -10.75
C TRP A 22 18.02 5.18 -11.21
N GLN A 23 17.86 4.87 -12.49
CA GLN A 23 16.61 4.32 -13.03
C GLN A 23 16.28 2.97 -12.40
N HIS A 24 17.26 2.08 -12.25
CA HIS A 24 17.08 0.81 -11.55
C HIS A 24 16.76 1.00 -10.06
N THR A 25 17.38 2.00 -9.42
CA THR A 25 17.12 2.30 -7.99
C THR A 25 15.73 2.88 -7.76
N CYS A 26 15.22 3.69 -8.69
CA CYS A 26 13.85 4.20 -8.63
C CYS A 26 12.80 3.10 -8.81
N CYS A 27 13.20 1.97 -9.39
CA CYS A 27 12.30 0.88 -9.74
C CYS A 27 12.06 -0.13 -8.59
N HIS A 28 12.30 0.25 -7.33
CA HIS A 28 12.15 -0.65 -6.20
C HIS A 28 10.73 -0.60 -5.62
N PRO A 29 9.95 -1.69 -5.66
CA PRO A 29 8.60 -1.72 -5.10
C PRO A 29 8.63 -1.50 -3.58
N ARG A 30 7.69 -0.72 -3.08
CA ARG A 30 7.50 -0.51 -1.64
C ARG A 30 6.03 -0.32 -1.30
N VAL A 31 5.72 -0.47 -0.03
CA VAL A 31 4.38 -0.30 0.51
C VAL A 31 4.32 1.07 1.18
N VAL A 32 3.40 1.91 0.73
CA VAL A 32 3.18 3.25 1.28
C VAL A 32 1.91 3.23 2.13
N GLU A 33 2.10 3.24 3.45
CA GLU A 33 1.01 3.39 4.44
C GLU A 33 0.47 4.82 4.35
N VAL A 34 -0.80 5.00 3.97
CA VAL A 34 -1.45 6.32 3.94
C VAL A 34 -2.62 6.33 4.92
N TYR A 35 -2.66 7.36 5.77
CA TYR A 35 -3.74 7.62 6.70
C TYR A 35 -4.40 8.94 6.32
N TYR A 36 -5.71 8.92 6.13
CA TYR A 36 -6.49 10.14 5.93
C TYR A 36 -7.04 10.62 7.27
N ASP A 37 -6.75 11.86 7.64
CA ASP A 37 -7.33 12.52 8.80
C ASP A 37 -8.44 13.46 8.33
N ALA A 38 -9.70 13.06 8.60
CA ALA A 38 -10.88 13.83 8.22
C ALA A 38 -11.07 15.12 9.02
N VAL A 39 -10.43 15.28 10.18
CA VAL A 39 -10.56 16.48 11.03
C VAL A 39 -9.75 17.63 10.45
N VAL A 40 -8.53 17.34 9.99
CA VAL A 40 -7.64 18.34 9.37
C VAL A 40 -7.68 18.29 7.84
N ASP A 41 -8.38 17.32 7.27
CA ASP A 41 -8.47 17.05 5.83
C ASP A 41 -7.06 16.92 5.20
N GLU A 42 -6.22 16.05 5.75
CA GLU A 42 -4.84 15.82 5.28
C GLU A 42 -4.51 14.32 5.23
N CYS A 43 -3.72 13.92 4.23
CA CYS A 43 -3.13 12.59 4.19
C CYS A 43 -1.72 12.59 4.78
N ILE A 44 -1.48 11.68 5.72
CA ILE A 44 -0.17 11.47 6.37
C ILE A 44 0.37 10.07 6.10
N THR A 45 1.69 9.93 6.16
CA THR A 45 2.36 8.63 6.03
C THR A 45 3.46 8.48 7.07
N LYS A 46 3.59 7.27 7.63
CA LYS A 46 4.75 6.85 8.43
C LYS A 46 5.86 6.22 7.55
N THR A 47 5.62 6.09 6.24
CA THR A 47 6.57 5.45 5.30
C THR A 47 7.71 6.41 4.99
N THR A 48 8.94 5.93 5.06
CA THR A 48 10.11 6.72 4.69
C THR A 48 10.08 7.09 3.21
N GLN A 49 10.47 8.32 2.91
CA GLN A 49 10.57 8.76 1.52
C GLN A 49 11.67 7.99 0.76
N PRO A 50 11.54 7.79 -0.56
CA PRO A 50 12.56 7.12 -1.35
C PRO A 50 13.91 7.84 -1.19
N ALA A 51 14.95 7.10 -0.83
CA ALA A 51 16.29 7.66 -0.65
C ALA A 51 16.77 8.40 -1.91
N VAL A 52 16.38 7.88 -3.09
CA VAL A 52 16.70 8.44 -4.41
C VAL A 52 16.20 9.89 -4.61
N LEU A 53 15.21 10.36 -3.85
CA LEU A 53 14.79 11.77 -3.89
C LEU A 53 15.74 12.71 -3.13
N TYR A 54 16.59 12.18 -2.26
CA TYR A 54 17.42 12.93 -1.31
C TYR A 54 18.92 12.65 -1.42
N THR A 55 19.34 11.66 -2.21
CA THR A 55 20.77 11.32 -2.38
C THR A 55 21.58 12.46 -3.00
N CYS A 56 21.18 12.94 -4.19
CA CYS A 56 21.85 14.02 -4.91
C CYS A 56 20.93 14.64 -5.97
N ALA A 57 21.36 15.73 -6.61
CA ALA A 57 20.56 16.42 -7.62
C ALA A 57 20.29 15.57 -8.88
N GLU A 58 21.24 14.72 -9.30
CA GLU A 58 21.07 13.81 -10.45
C GLU A 58 20.03 12.74 -10.15
N SER A 59 20.18 12.07 -9.01
CA SER A 59 19.24 11.09 -8.47
C SER A 59 17.82 11.65 -8.31
N ARG A 60 17.70 12.85 -7.74
CA ARG A 60 16.40 13.52 -7.56
C ARG A 60 15.72 13.81 -8.90
N ARG A 61 16.49 14.24 -9.92
CA ARG A 61 15.95 14.52 -11.25
C ARG A 61 15.38 13.27 -11.90
N GLU A 62 16.08 12.14 -11.81
CA GLU A 62 15.59 10.86 -12.36
C GLU A 62 14.38 10.35 -11.57
N ALA A 63 14.40 10.43 -10.24
CA ALA A 63 13.29 10.03 -9.39
C ALA A 63 12.00 10.81 -9.66
N LEU A 64 12.09 12.13 -9.85
CA LEU A 64 10.92 12.99 -10.12
C LEU A 64 10.25 12.72 -11.48
N ARG A 65 10.86 11.92 -12.35
CA ARG A 65 10.21 11.45 -13.60
C ARG A 65 9.15 10.38 -13.33
N LEU A 66 9.32 9.64 -12.23
CA LEU A 66 8.52 8.46 -11.88
C LEU A 66 7.63 8.71 -10.66
N TYR A 67 8.20 9.31 -9.61
CA TYR A 67 7.50 9.63 -8.38
C TYR A 67 6.76 10.96 -8.51
N LYS A 68 5.46 10.95 -8.21
CA LYS A 68 4.62 12.15 -8.18
C LYS A 68 4.12 12.41 -6.76
N PRO A 69 4.02 13.66 -6.32
CA PRO A 69 3.29 13.97 -5.09
C PRO A 69 1.81 13.65 -5.30
N LEU A 70 1.27 12.68 -4.56
CA LEU A 70 -0.13 12.27 -4.59
C LEU A 70 -0.78 12.44 -3.21
N PHE A 71 -2.09 12.17 -3.17
CA PHE A 71 -2.94 12.17 -1.98
C PHE A 71 -3.12 13.54 -1.31
N GLY A 72 -3.02 14.63 -2.08
CA GLY A 72 -3.51 15.94 -1.64
C GLY A 72 -5.03 15.98 -1.59
N THR A 73 -5.58 16.80 -0.73
CA THR A 73 -7.02 16.97 -0.47
C THR A 73 -7.48 18.35 -0.97
N ILE A 74 -8.69 18.77 -0.60
CA ILE A 74 -9.16 20.13 -0.87
C ILE A 74 -8.40 21.13 0.02
N SER A 75 -8.08 20.74 1.26
CA SER A 75 -7.48 21.62 2.26
C SER A 75 -5.94 21.53 2.34
N ALA A 76 -5.34 20.46 1.81
CA ALA A 76 -3.90 20.19 1.92
C ALA A 76 -3.26 19.73 0.61
N ASP A 77 -2.09 20.28 0.30
CA ASP A 77 -1.31 19.90 -0.89
C ASP A 77 -0.85 18.43 -0.84
N ALA A 78 -0.71 17.83 -2.02
CA ALA A 78 -0.11 16.51 -2.16
C ALA A 78 1.38 16.54 -1.78
N ARG A 79 1.78 15.74 -0.79
CA ARG A 79 3.18 15.71 -0.28
C ARG A 79 3.82 14.32 -0.29
N ILE A 80 3.02 13.27 -0.49
CA ILE A 80 3.50 11.89 -0.47
C ILE A 80 3.96 11.53 -1.89
N TYR A 81 5.27 11.44 -2.08
CA TYR A 81 5.82 10.94 -3.34
C TYR A 81 5.48 9.47 -3.52
N PHE A 82 4.79 9.15 -4.61
CA PHE A 82 4.30 7.82 -4.94
C PHE A 82 4.63 7.49 -6.40
N HIS A 83 5.06 6.25 -6.67
CA HIS A 83 5.27 5.73 -8.01
C HIS A 83 4.06 4.85 -8.42
N PRO A 84 3.13 5.33 -9.27
CA PRO A 84 1.86 4.64 -9.56
C PRO A 84 1.97 3.20 -10.09
N GLU A 85 3.04 2.92 -10.84
CA GLU A 85 3.28 1.61 -11.44
C GLU A 85 3.83 0.56 -10.46
N GLN A 86 4.49 0.97 -9.38
CA GLN A 86 5.28 0.05 -8.54
C GLN A 86 4.98 0.15 -7.05
N ASP A 87 4.68 1.33 -6.54
CA ASP A 87 4.31 1.50 -5.15
C ASP A 87 2.94 0.83 -4.92
N THR A 88 2.80 0.20 -3.76
CA THR A 88 1.51 -0.30 -3.26
C THR A 88 0.94 0.70 -2.28
N LEU A 89 -0.24 1.24 -2.59
CA LEU A 89 -1.00 2.05 -1.64
C LEU A 89 -1.59 1.10 -0.60
N TYR A 90 -1.22 1.29 0.66
CA TYR A 90 -1.81 0.53 1.77
C TYR A 90 -2.61 1.48 2.64
N LEU A 91 -3.90 1.17 2.81
CA LEU A 91 -4.83 1.90 3.67
C LEU A 91 -5.13 1.04 4.91
N PRO A 92 -4.42 1.27 6.03
CA PRO A 92 -4.60 0.48 7.25
C PRO A 92 -5.99 0.71 7.84
N ARG A 93 -6.49 -0.27 8.57
CA ARG A 93 -7.79 -0.16 9.25
C ARG A 93 -7.74 0.88 10.37
N PRO A 94 -8.60 1.92 10.34
CA PRO A 94 -8.75 2.84 11.47
C PRO A 94 -9.20 2.12 12.76
N THR A 95 -8.61 2.50 13.90
CA THR A 95 -8.81 1.78 15.17
C THR A 95 -10.23 1.90 15.73
N HIS A 96 -10.87 3.07 15.60
CA HIS A 96 -12.16 3.35 16.24
C HIS A 96 -13.34 2.85 15.42
N MET A 97 -13.44 3.30 14.16
CA MET A 97 -14.60 3.07 13.29
C MET A 97 -14.36 1.99 12.21
N GLY A 98 -13.16 1.41 12.13
CA GLY A 98 -12.80 0.52 11.04
C GLY A 98 -12.87 1.23 9.69
N TYR A 99 -13.16 0.50 8.61
CA TYR A 99 -13.41 1.07 7.29
C TYR A 99 -14.78 1.78 7.23
N ASP A 100 -14.85 3.01 7.74
CA ASP A 100 -16.03 3.88 7.75
C ASP A 100 -16.27 4.59 6.40
N ASP A 101 -17.17 5.59 6.39
CA ASP A 101 -17.50 6.35 5.18
C ASP A 101 -16.31 7.14 4.63
N ASN A 102 -15.43 7.68 5.49
CA ASN A 102 -14.22 8.37 5.03
C ASN A 102 -13.28 7.40 4.31
N ALA A 103 -13.15 6.18 4.85
CA ALA A 103 -12.37 5.15 4.19
C ALA A 103 -12.99 4.73 2.85
N ARG A 104 -14.33 4.59 2.79
CA ARG A 104 -15.06 4.31 1.54
C ARG A 104 -14.81 5.38 0.47
N ASP A 105 -14.90 6.63 0.87
CA ASP A 105 -14.88 7.79 -0.03
C ASP A 105 -13.46 8.31 -0.29
N PHE A 106 -12.42 7.64 0.25
CA PHE A 106 -11.00 8.04 0.15
C PHE A 106 -10.59 8.48 -1.26
N ALA A 107 -10.92 7.69 -2.30
CA ALA A 107 -10.51 8.01 -3.67
C ALA A 107 -11.17 9.28 -4.24
N GLN A 108 -12.29 9.71 -3.68
CA GLN A 108 -12.97 10.97 -4.03
C GLN A 108 -12.39 12.16 -3.24
N LEU A 109 -11.90 11.89 -2.02
CA LEU A 109 -11.35 12.90 -1.12
C LEU A 109 -9.92 13.30 -1.48
N VAL A 110 -9.19 12.46 -2.23
CA VAL A 110 -7.76 12.66 -2.50
C VAL A 110 -7.42 12.68 -3.99
N THR A 111 -6.40 13.45 -4.32
CA THR A 111 -5.81 13.53 -5.67
C THR A 111 -4.98 12.28 -5.99
N GLY A 112 -4.96 11.90 -7.27
CA GLY A 112 -4.13 10.80 -7.77
C GLY A 112 -4.64 9.40 -7.50
N ALA A 113 -5.78 9.23 -6.83
CA ALA A 113 -6.36 7.91 -6.56
C ALA A 113 -6.64 7.12 -7.85
N SER A 114 -7.05 7.78 -8.93
CA SER A 114 -7.30 7.15 -10.23
C SER A 114 -6.05 6.60 -10.93
N ASP A 115 -4.85 6.95 -10.46
CA ASP A 115 -3.58 6.44 -10.96
C ASP A 115 -3.08 5.20 -10.23
N ILE A 116 -3.70 4.83 -9.10
CA ILE A 116 -3.26 3.69 -8.28
C ILE A 116 -3.54 2.37 -8.99
N LYS A 117 -2.53 1.51 -9.04
CA LYS A 117 -2.61 0.16 -9.63
C LYS A 117 -2.52 -0.97 -8.60
N ASN A 118 -1.83 -0.74 -7.49
CA ASN A 118 -1.59 -1.72 -6.44
C ASN A 118 -2.21 -1.20 -5.14
N LEU A 119 -3.24 -1.88 -4.64
CA LEU A 119 -3.96 -1.52 -3.42
C LEU A 119 -3.84 -2.62 -2.36
N ALA A 120 -3.62 -2.23 -1.13
CA ALA A 120 -3.62 -3.11 0.03
C ALA A 120 -4.58 -2.57 1.11
N LEU A 121 -5.30 -3.48 1.76
CA LEU A 121 -6.24 -3.23 2.86
C LEU A 121 -6.07 -4.31 3.92
N ASP A 122 -6.28 -4.01 5.19
CA ASP A 122 -6.27 -5.05 6.23
C ASP A 122 -7.44 -6.03 6.06
N HIS A 123 -7.15 -7.31 6.16
CA HIS A 123 -8.17 -8.32 6.43
C HIS A 123 -8.70 -8.11 7.85
N VAL A 124 -10.03 -8.16 8.00
CA VAL A 124 -10.67 -7.95 9.31
C VAL A 124 -11.38 -9.23 9.70
N ASN A 125 -11.02 -9.77 10.86
CA ASN A 125 -11.67 -10.97 11.38
C ASN A 125 -13.18 -10.68 11.59
N PRO A 126 -14.08 -11.53 11.07
CA PRO A 126 -15.53 -11.37 11.24
C PRO A 126 -15.99 -11.17 12.69
N SER A 127 -15.25 -11.67 13.69
CA SER A 127 -15.61 -11.51 15.11
C SER A 127 -15.44 -10.08 15.65
N ILE A 128 -14.60 -9.26 15.03
CA ILE A 128 -14.33 -7.87 15.43
C ILE A 128 -14.77 -6.84 14.38
N ARG A 129 -15.15 -7.31 13.20
CA ARG A 129 -15.53 -6.48 12.05
C ARG A 129 -16.82 -5.72 12.35
N ARG A 130 -16.85 -4.43 12.03
CA ARG A 130 -18.05 -3.61 12.14
C ARG A 130 -19.03 -3.93 11.00
N PRO A 131 -20.35 -3.77 11.20
CA PRO A 131 -21.36 -4.14 10.20
C PRO A 131 -21.19 -3.48 8.82
N TRP A 132 -20.64 -2.28 8.75
CA TRP A 132 -20.47 -1.52 7.50
C TRP A 132 -19.17 -1.84 6.73
N GLU A 133 -18.18 -2.48 7.37
CA GLU A 133 -16.83 -2.59 6.79
C GLU A 133 -16.79 -3.41 5.50
N THR A 134 -17.59 -4.48 5.39
CA THR A 134 -17.60 -5.31 4.18
C THR A 134 -18.05 -4.50 2.97
N TYR A 135 -19.17 -3.77 3.09
CA TYR A 135 -19.67 -2.91 2.03
C TYR A 135 -18.73 -1.74 1.74
N ASN A 136 -18.23 -1.05 2.78
CA ASN A 136 -17.36 0.11 2.60
C ASN A 136 -16.02 -0.27 1.95
N LYS A 137 -15.42 -1.40 2.34
CA LYS A 137 -14.25 -1.94 1.65
C LYS A 137 -14.55 -2.27 0.19
N TYR A 138 -15.72 -2.86 -0.09
CA TYR A 138 -16.11 -3.18 -1.47
C TYR A 138 -16.21 -1.94 -2.34
N ALA A 139 -16.94 -0.92 -1.89
CA ALA A 139 -17.06 0.35 -2.58
C ALA A 139 -15.70 1.07 -2.72
N LEU A 140 -14.86 1.03 -1.68
CA LEU A 140 -13.49 1.55 -1.74
C LEU A 140 -12.69 0.85 -2.85
N MET A 141 -12.70 -0.49 -2.90
CA MET A 141 -11.99 -1.24 -3.95
C MET A 141 -12.46 -0.84 -5.35
N GLN A 142 -13.77 -0.66 -5.54
CA GLN A 142 -14.34 -0.23 -6.84
C GLN A 142 -14.00 1.21 -7.21
N SER A 143 -13.66 2.06 -6.24
CA SER A 143 -13.29 3.46 -6.49
C SER A 143 -11.94 3.63 -7.18
N PHE A 144 -11.14 2.56 -7.31
CA PHE A 144 -9.85 2.55 -7.98
C PHE A 144 -9.92 1.86 -9.35
N PRO A 145 -10.07 2.60 -10.46
CA PRO A 145 -10.38 2.02 -11.77
C PRO A 145 -9.24 1.22 -12.42
N LYS A 146 -7.99 1.41 -11.96
CA LYS A 146 -6.80 0.72 -12.49
C LYS A 146 -6.31 -0.42 -11.60
N VAL A 147 -6.97 -0.66 -10.46
CA VAL A 147 -6.60 -1.73 -9.53
C VAL A 147 -7.19 -3.05 -10.02
N MET A 148 -6.32 -3.98 -10.40
CA MET A 148 -6.73 -5.33 -10.82
C MET A 148 -6.66 -6.34 -9.68
N GLU A 149 -5.82 -6.09 -8.68
CA GLU A 149 -5.61 -6.95 -7.52
C GLU A 149 -5.59 -6.12 -6.24
N VAL A 150 -6.24 -6.63 -5.19
CA VAL A 150 -6.24 -6.05 -3.85
C VAL A 150 -5.58 -7.02 -2.89
N TYR A 151 -4.56 -6.54 -2.20
CA TYR A 151 -3.84 -7.28 -1.17
C TYR A 151 -4.56 -7.14 0.17
N LEU A 152 -5.17 -8.22 0.62
CA LEU A 152 -5.77 -8.33 1.94
C LEU A 152 -4.69 -8.74 2.95
N VAL A 153 -4.27 -7.77 3.76
CA VAL A 153 -3.15 -7.89 4.70
C VAL A 153 -3.63 -8.57 5.97
N LEU A 154 -3.08 -9.74 6.26
CA LEU A 154 -3.31 -10.49 7.48
C LEU A 154 -2.50 -9.88 8.62
N GLU A 155 -3.14 -9.67 9.77
CA GLU A 155 -2.44 -9.36 11.01
C GLU A 155 -1.52 -10.53 11.38
N THR A 156 -0.26 -10.25 11.69
CA THR A 156 0.64 -11.24 12.29
C THR A 156 0.37 -11.27 13.80
N ASN A 157 0.21 -12.47 14.38
CA ASN A 157 0.03 -12.71 15.83
C ASN A 157 1.19 -12.21 16.73
N THR A 158 2.12 -11.43 16.19
CA THR A 158 3.07 -10.62 16.97
C THR A 158 2.26 -9.47 17.60
N GLY A 159 1.66 -9.78 18.76
CA GLY A 159 0.58 -9.01 19.35
C GLY A 159 0.89 -7.54 19.63
N HIS A 160 -0.18 -6.77 19.83
CA HIS A 160 -0.22 -5.45 20.47
C HIS A 160 1.12 -4.71 20.53
N ASP A 161 1.72 -4.40 19.37
CA ASP A 161 2.81 -3.44 19.33
C ASP A 161 2.16 -2.06 19.40
N SER A 162 1.93 -1.63 20.63
CA SER A 162 1.93 -0.22 20.99
C SER A 162 3.21 0.43 20.45
N ASP A 163 3.13 0.94 19.23
CA ASP A 163 3.76 2.12 18.59
C ASP A 163 5.14 2.66 19.04
N GLU A 164 6.03 1.95 19.75
CA GLU A 164 7.25 2.60 20.31
C GLU A 164 8.61 2.05 19.89
N ARG A 165 8.70 0.96 19.11
CA ARG A 165 10.02 0.45 18.66
C ARG A 165 10.07 -0.05 17.21
N ARG A 166 9.48 0.69 16.26
CA ARG A 166 10.01 0.62 14.89
C ARG A 166 11.46 1.06 14.95
N THR A 167 12.40 0.16 14.68
CA THR A 167 13.80 0.55 14.49
C THR A 167 13.80 1.65 13.42
N LYS A 168 14.63 2.69 13.60
CA LYS A 168 14.69 3.88 12.74
C LYS A 168 14.88 3.55 11.23
N HIS A 169 15.21 2.30 10.92
CA HIS A 169 15.50 1.75 9.60
C HIS A 169 14.55 0.60 9.19
N SER A 170 13.38 0.44 9.81
CA SER A 170 12.41 -0.57 9.37
C SER A 170 11.47 -0.03 8.28
N PHE A 171 11.22 -0.83 7.25
CA PHE A 171 10.18 -0.57 6.25
C PHE A 171 9.18 -1.72 6.17
N LEU A 172 7.98 -1.41 5.70
CA LEU A 172 6.92 -2.39 5.53
C LEU A 172 7.08 -3.13 4.20
N LYS A 173 6.97 -4.47 4.27
CA LYS A 173 6.86 -5.35 3.12
C LYS A 173 5.62 -6.24 3.24
N LEU A 174 4.98 -6.51 2.11
CA LEU A 174 3.94 -7.53 1.99
C LEU A 174 4.56 -8.81 1.44
N ALA A 175 4.37 -9.91 2.15
CA ALA A 175 4.89 -11.22 1.78
C ALA A 175 3.77 -12.24 1.64
N GLU A 176 4.07 -13.41 1.10
CA GLU A 176 3.14 -14.54 1.12
C GLU A 176 2.81 -14.93 2.58
N PRO A 177 1.55 -15.30 2.88
CA PRO A 177 1.17 -15.74 4.21
C PRO A 177 1.99 -16.94 4.70
N ILE A 178 2.49 -16.85 5.94
CA ILE A 178 3.18 -17.95 6.61
C ILE A 178 2.11 -18.82 7.31
N ALA A 179 1.33 -19.56 6.52
CA ALA A 179 0.29 -20.47 7.00
C ALA A 179 0.14 -21.66 6.04
N ASP A 180 -0.55 -22.71 6.47
CA ASP A 180 -0.85 -23.84 5.60
C ASP A 180 -1.69 -23.38 4.40
N ALA A 181 -1.35 -23.89 3.21
CA ALA A 181 -2.01 -23.49 1.97
C ALA A 181 -3.52 -23.73 2.01
N ARG A 182 -3.99 -24.79 2.67
CA ARG A 182 -5.43 -25.09 2.78
C ARG A 182 -6.15 -24.06 3.64
N ASP A 183 -5.52 -23.64 4.74
CA ASP A 183 -6.07 -22.63 5.65
C ASP A 183 -6.15 -21.27 4.95
N VAL A 184 -5.10 -20.90 4.20
CA VAL A 184 -5.08 -19.66 3.40
C VAL A 184 -6.17 -19.71 2.31
N CYS A 185 -6.31 -20.82 1.58
CA CYS A 185 -7.34 -20.98 0.56
C CYS A 185 -8.75 -20.91 1.15
N LYS A 186 -8.97 -21.59 2.29
CA LYS A 186 -10.26 -21.57 2.99
C LYS A 186 -10.60 -20.16 3.46
N LEU A 187 -9.64 -19.45 4.08
CA LEU A 187 -9.83 -18.06 4.50
C LEU A 187 -10.19 -17.16 3.32
N LEU A 188 -9.49 -17.30 2.19
CA LEU A 188 -9.81 -16.54 0.98
C LEU A 188 -11.21 -16.84 0.46
N GLN A 189 -11.64 -18.11 0.49
CA GLN A 189 -12.99 -18.50 0.10
C GLN A 189 -14.04 -17.88 1.04
N ASP A 190 -13.83 -17.97 2.37
CA ASP A 190 -14.72 -17.40 3.37
C ASP A 190 -14.85 -15.88 3.20
N VAL A 191 -13.74 -15.18 2.93
CA VAL A 191 -13.74 -13.75 2.63
C VAL A 191 -14.58 -13.44 1.39
N LYS A 192 -14.35 -14.14 0.29
CA LYS A 192 -15.11 -13.92 -0.95
C LYS A 192 -16.60 -14.18 -0.73
N SER A 193 -16.97 -15.25 -0.03
CA SER A 193 -18.36 -15.57 0.32
C SER A 193 -19.01 -14.47 1.17
N SER A 194 -18.27 -13.91 2.14
CA SER A 194 -18.74 -12.79 2.95
C SER A 194 -19.01 -11.54 2.10
N PHE A 195 -18.12 -11.17 1.19
CA PHE A 195 -18.38 -10.04 0.27
C PHE A 195 -19.55 -10.31 -0.68
N SER A 196 -19.68 -11.53 -1.19
CA SER A 196 -20.82 -11.90 -2.05
C SER A 196 -22.15 -11.80 -1.32
N TYR A 197 -22.21 -12.28 -0.07
CA TYR A 197 -23.43 -12.25 0.73
C TYR A 197 -23.78 -10.83 1.22
N GLU A 198 -22.80 -10.06 1.70
CA GLU A 198 -23.05 -8.78 2.38
C GLU A 198 -23.07 -7.58 1.43
N ALA A 199 -22.30 -7.63 0.33
CA ALA A 199 -22.15 -6.51 -0.61
C ALA A 199 -22.64 -6.84 -2.03
N GLY A 200 -23.16 -8.06 -2.27
CA GLY A 200 -23.57 -8.51 -3.60
C GLY A 200 -22.41 -8.64 -4.59
N ALA A 201 -21.18 -8.75 -4.09
CA ALA A 201 -19.98 -8.80 -4.92
C ALA A 201 -19.86 -10.13 -5.67
N ASN A 202 -19.62 -10.10 -6.97
CA ASN A 202 -19.41 -11.32 -7.75
C ASN A 202 -17.92 -11.66 -7.88
N PHE A 203 -17.39 -12.44 -6.93
CA PHE A 203 -16.03 -12.99 -7.01
C PHE A 203 -15.98 -14.35 -7.73
N GLY A 204 -16.93 -14.64 -8.62
CA GLY A 204 -17.06 -15.92 -9.32
C GLY A 204 -17.64 -17.05 -8.47
N ILE A 205 -18.30 -16.72 -7.36
CA ILE A 205 -18.94 -17.71 -6.47
C ILE A 205 -20.31 -18.14 -6.99
N ASP A 206 -21.03 -17.25 -7.69
CA ASP A 206 -22.34 -17.53 -8.29
C ASP A 206 -22.46 -16.86 -9.68
N GLN A 207 -22.80 -17.64 -10.71
CA GLN A 207 -22.90 -17.19 -12.11
C GLN A 207 -24.14 -16.33 -12.44
N LYS A 208 -24.66 -15.52 -11.50
CA LYS A 208 -26.03 -15.01 -11.63
C LYS A 208 -26.23 -13.60 -12.16
N ASP A 209 -25.20 -12.76 -12.31
CA ASP A 209 -25.38 -11.46 -12.98
C ASP A 209 -24.17 -11.04 -13.81
N LYS A 210 -24.35 -10.97 -15.13
CA LYS A 210 -23.33 -10.59 -16.13
C LYS A 210 -23.18 -9.07 -16.31
N ASN A 211 -23.96 -8.26 -15.59
CA ASN A 211 -24.05 -6.82 -15.82
C ASN A 211 -23.38 -5.96 -14.73
N LEU A 212 -22.86 -6.54 -13.64
CA LEU A 212 -22.04 -5.80 -12.68
C LEU A 212 -20.55 -5.89 -13.04
N PRO A 213 -19.78 -4.80 -12.88
CA PRO A 213 -18.34 -4.84 -13.05
C PRO A 213 -17.72 -5.82 -12.05
N GLU A 214 -16.90 -6.74 -12.56
CA GLU A 214 -16.18 -7.69 -11.71
C GLU A 214 -15.25 -6.94 -10.75
N PRO A 215 -15.27 -7.27 -9.45
CA PRO A 215 -14.37 -6.65 -8.50
C PRO A 215 -12.91 -7.08 -8.75
N PRO A 216 -11.93 -6.27 -8.29
CA PRO A 216 -10.52 -6.64 -8.32
C PRO A 216 -10.26 -7.99 -7.64
N ALA A 217 -9.32 -8.78 -8.15
CA ALA A 217 -8.97 -10.06 -7.53
C ALA A 217 -8.43 -9.86 -6.10
N LEU A 218 -8.83 -10.73 -5.17
CA LEU A 218 -8.36 -10.68 -3.78
C LEU A 218 -7.18 -11.62 -3.58
N VAL A 219 -6.10 -11.12 -2.99
CA VAL A 219 -4.90 -11.89 -2.66
C VAL A 219 -4.55 -11.67 -1.19
N LEU A 220 -4.34 -12.74 -0.43
CA LEU A 220 -3.93 -12.63 0.98
C LEU A 220 -2.42 -12.38 1.06
N LYS A 221 -2.00 -11.45 1.92
CA LYS A 221 -0.58 -11.14 2.19
C LYS A 221 -0.35 -11.05 3.68
N SER A 222 0.86 -11.36 4.16
CA SER A 222 1.28 -11.06 5.53
C SER A 222 2.05 -9.74 5.61
N LYS A 223 1.82 -9.01 6.70
CA LYS A 223 2.58 -7.80 7.05
C LYS A 223 3.94 -8.21 7.62
N VAL A 224 5.04 -7.76 7.01
CA VAL A 224 6.41 -8.04 7.49
C VAL A 224 7.19 -6.76 7.67
N ALA A 225 7.67 -6.50 8.89
CA ALA A 225 8.63 -5.44 9.15
C ALA A 225 10.04 -5.92 8.77
N THR A 226 10.70 -5.20 7.86
CA THR A 226 12.07 -5.51 7.41
C THR A 226 13.00 -4.38 7.81
N ASP A 227 14.19 -4.71 8.32
CA ASP A 227 15.23 -3.72 8.61
C ASP A 227 16.16 -3.56 7.39
N TYR A 228 16.39 -2.32 6.95
CA TYR A 228 17.35 -2.02 5.87
C TYR A 228 18.75 -2.57 6.19
N LEU A 229 19.15 -2.64 7.47
CA LEU A 229 20.47 -3.10 7.87
C LEU A 229 20.66 -4.62 7.76
N ARG A 230 19.59 -5.41 7.61
CA ARG A 230 19.70 -6.86 7.38
C ARG A 230 19.93 -7.23 5.92
N LEU A 231 19.89 -6.25 5.02
CA LEU A 231 20.09 -6.43 3.57
C LEU A 231 21.48 -5.96 3.10
N LEU A 232 22.28 -5.39 4.00
CA LEU A 232 23.67 -4.97 3.80
C LEU A 232 24.62 -5.95 4.50
#